data_AF-A0A502G394-F1
#
_entry.id   AF-A0A502G394-F1
#
_cell.length_a   1.000
_cell.length_b   1.000
_cell.length_c   1.000
_cell.angle_alpha   90.00
_cell.angle_beta   90.00
_cell.angle_gamma   90.00
#
_symmetry.space_group_name_H-M   'P 1'
#
loop_
_entity.id
_entity.type
_entity.pdbx_description
1 polymer ?
#
loop_
_entity_poly.entity_id
_entity_poly.type
_entity_poly.pdbx_seq_one_letter_code
_entity_poly.pdbx_strand_id
1 'polypeptide(L)'
;MLDARRDLRSTECEFIRHQLWVTLIVVALAIVSRNPGLLGDLTAGIGLKPAIGDVITLGPVAILALTGWACWEAGRVREAREDVFEFGAMRGRQRRHWRHWLVLPLFLVPALGVLFLFRQYVLEVKTQGAQECGDFGPLRLFYDWALMRGKGFVVEYCFGNGGKPARSIYIYPPVQTWLYLAIAIWSAWLGYRSWRHFTFVPTASSKVAVTATDPSAAPSTSGTSDDSPS
;
A
#
# COMPACT_ATOMS: atom_id res chain seq x y z
N MET A 1 21.86 -22.97 -1.10
CA MET A 1 21.99 -21.90 -0.07
C MET A 1 22.39 -20.54 -0.64
N LEU A 2 23.37 -20.45 -1.54
CA LEU A 2 23.73 -19.18 -2.20
C LEU A 2 22.61 -18.67 -3.12
N ASP A 3 21.90 -19.56 -3.79
CA ASP A 3 20.81 -19.21 -4.70
C ASP A 3 19.60 -18.61 -3.96
N ALA A 4 19.15 -19.26 -2.88
CA ALA A 4 18.05 -18.72 -2.05
C ALA A 4 18.33 -17.31 -1.46
N ARG A 5 19.60 -17.00 -1.15
CA ARG A 5 20.00 -15.65 -0.71
C ARG A 5 20.10 -14.64 -1.84
N ARG A 6 20.32 -15.09 -3.07
CA ARG A 6 20.31 -14.26 -4.28
C ARG A 6 18.88 -13.95 -4.66
N ASP A 7 18.01 -14.95 -4.64
CA ASP A 7 16.58 -14.83 -4.94
C ASP A 7 15.89 -13.86 -3.97
N LEU A 8 16.12 -14.00 -2.66
CA LEU A 8 15.59 -13.07 -1.66
C LEU A 8 16.02 -11.62 -1.92
N ARG A 9 17.30 -11.38 -2.25
CA ARG A 9 17.79 -10.03 -2.57
C ARG A 9 17.17 -9.46 -3.84
N SER A 10 16.91 -10.31 -4.84
CA SER A 10 16.19 -9.92 -6.05
C SER A 10 14.77 -9.47 -5.71
N THR A 11 14.02 -10.28 -4.94
CA THR A 11 12.64 -9.96 -4.54
C THR A 11 12.56 -8.69 -3.69
N GLU A 12 13.50 -8.48 -2.76
CA GLU A 12 13.58 -7.25 -1.96
C GLU A 12 13.84 -6.00 -2.83
N CYS A 13 14.77 -6.09 -3.79
CA CYS A 13 15.06 -5.00 -4.72
C CYS A 13 13.86 -4.68 -5.61
N GLU A 14 13.17 -5.70 -6.13
CA GLU A 14 11.96 -5.52 -6.94
C GLU A 14 10.85 -4.82 -6.15
N PHE A 15 10.61 -5.26 -4.92
CA PHE A 15 9.62 -4.65 -4.03
C PHE A 15 9.94 -3.18 -3.74
N ILE A 16 11.19 -2.85 -3.38
CA ILE A 16 11.59 -1.46 -3.13
C ILE A 16 11.39 -0.61 -4.38
N ARG A 17 11.74 -1.14 -5.56
CA ARG A 17 11.54 -0.45 -6.83
C ARG A 17 10.05 -0.19 -7.09
N HIS A 18 9.17 -1.17 -6.87
CA HIS A 18 7.73 -0.99 -7.03
C HIS A 18 7.15 0.01 -6.02
N GLN A 19 7.56 -0.04 -4.75
CA GLN A 19 7.14 0.95 -3.75
C GLN A 19 7.57 2.37 -4.14
N LEU A 20 8.77 2.54 -4.70
CA LEU A 20 9.24 3.82 -5.22
C LEU A 20 8.39 4.29 -6.41
N TRP A 21 8.07 3.41 -7.36
CA TRP A 21 7.18 3.73 -8.48
C TRP A 21 5.79 4.16 -8.03
N VAL A 22 5.18 3.43 -7.10
CA VAL A 22 3.89 3.80 -6.51
C VAL A 22 3.97 5.19 -5.87
N THR A 23 5.02 5.45 -5.11
CA THR A 23 5.25 6.75 -4.47
C THR A 23 5.39 7.88 -5.49
N LEU A 24 6.16 7.65 -6.56
CA LEU A 24 6.33 8.62 -7.65
C LEU A 24 5.02 8.91 -8.38
N ILE A 25 4.21 7.88 -8.65
CA ILE A 25 2.90 8.03 -9.28
C ILE A 25 1.97 8.86 -8.38
N VAL A 26 1.95 8.60 -7.07
CA VAL A 26 1.16 9.38 -6.10
C VAL A 26 1.58 10.85 -6.11
N VAL A 27 2.89 11.13 -6.09
CA VAL A 27 3.41 12.50 -6.15
C VAL A 27 3.03 13.17 -7.48
N ALA A 28 3.15 12.46 -8.60
CA ALA A 28 2.75 12.97 -9.91
C ALA A 28 1.26 13.32 -9.96
N LEU A 29 0.38 12.46 -9.42
CA LEU A 29 -1.06 12.73 -9.31
C LEU A 29 -1.35 13.97 -8.47
N ALA A 30 -0.63 14.17 -7.36
CA ALA A 30 -0.77 15.35 -6.51
C ALA A 30 -0.29 16.65 -7.20
N ILE A 31 0.77 16.60 -8.00
CA ILE A 31 1.25 17.74 -8.79
C ILE A 31 0.22 18.09 -9.88
N VAL A 32 -0.24 17.06 -10.59
CA VAL A 32 -1.24 17.16 -11.64
C VAL A 32 -2.54 17.78 -11.15
N SER A 33 -3.03 17.36 -9.98
CA SER A 33 -4.29 17.86 -9.44
C SER A 33 -4.24 19.35 -9.08
N ARG A 34 -3.03 19.92 -8.89
CA ARG A 34 -2.80 21.36 -8.72
C ARG A 34 -2.53 22.10 -10.02
N ASN A 35 -1.90 21.45 -10.99
CA ASN A 35 -1.42 22.06 -12.22
C ASN A 35 -1.89 21.23 -13.44
N PRO A 36 -3.17 21.31 -13.81
CA PRO A 36 -3.73 20.54 -14.93
C PRO A 36 -3.08 20.85 -16.28
N GLY A 37 -2.53 22.05 -16.45
CA GLY A 37 -1.82 22.46 -17.67
C GLY A 37 -0.65 21.54 -18.00
N LEU A 38 0.06 21.02 -16.98
CA LEU A 38 1.19 20.10 -17.19
C LEU A 38 0.78 18.81 -17.90
N LEU A 39 -0.40 18.27 -17.59
CA LEU A 39 -0.89 17.07 -18.27
C LEU A 39 -1.30 17.38 -19.70
N GLY A 40 -2.00 18.50 -19.93
CA GLY A 40 -2.38 18.91 -21.27
C GLY A 40 -1.18 19.08 -22.22
N ASP A 41 -0.05 19.53 -21.70
CA ASP A 41 1.20 19.68 -22.46
C ASP A 41 1.90 18.33 -22.68
N LEU A 42 1.88 17.43 -21.67
CA LEU A 42 2.47 16.08 -21.75
C LEU A 42 1.66 15.11 -22.62
N THR A 43 0.35 15.25 -22.67
CA THR A 43 -0.57 14.40 -23.44
C THR A 43 -1.03 15.03 -24.74
N ALA A 44 -0.46 16.19 -25.12
CA ALA A 44 -0.79 16.87 -26.37
C ALA A 44 -0.70 15.96 -27.61
N GLY A 45 0.14 14.91 -27.56
CA GLY A 45 0.25 13.89 -28.60
C GLY A 45 -0.79 12.75 -28.55
N ILE A 46 -1.52 12.59 -27.44
CA ILE A 46 -2.48 11.48 -27.20
C ILE A 46 -3.92 12.00 -27.05
N GLY A 47 -4.12 13.32 -26.94
CA GLY A 47 -5.45 13.95 -26.89
C GLY A 47 -6.22 13.72 -25.59
N LEU A 48 -5.61 13.07 -24.60
CA LEU A 48 -6.17 12.89 -23.26
C LEU A 48 -6.05 14.20 -22.48
N LYS A 49 -7.15 14.96 -22.35
CA LYS A 49 -7.26 16.09 -21.42
C LYS A 49 -8.05 15.63 -20.19
N PRO A 50 -7.44 14.89 -19.25
CA PRO A 50 -8.15 14.46 -18.05
C PRO A 50 -8.67 15.69 -17.31
N ALA A 51 -9.95 15.70 -16.99
CA ALA A 51 -10.50 16.78 -16.19
C ALA A 51 -9.92 16.68 -14.78
N ILE A 52 -9.66 17.81 -14.13
CA ILE A 52 -9.18 17.84 -12.73
C ILE A 52 -10.11 17.04 -11.82
N GLY A 53 -11.41 17.10 -12.11
CA GLY A 53 -12.42 16.31 -11.42
C GLY A 53 -12.18 14.81 -11.50
N ASP A 54 -11.69 14.29 -12.63
CA ASP A 54 -11.39 12.86 -12.79
C ASP A 54 -10.20 12.45 -11.92
N VAL A 55 -9.18 13.29 -11.82
CA VAL A 55 -8.01 13.01 -10.95
C VAL A 55 -8.41 13.02 -9.49
N ILE A 56 -9.24 13.97 -9.07
CA ILE A 56 -9.71 14.05 -7.69
C ILE A 56 -10.67 12.91 -7.36
N THR A 57 -11.45 12.46 -8.34
CA THR A 57 -12.45 11.42 -8.10
C THR A 57 -11.91 10.00 -8.19
N LEU A 58 -11.11 9.71 -9.21
CA LEU A 58 -10.52 8.41 -9.46
C LEU A 58 -9.15 8.24 -8.82
N GLY A 59 -8.44 9.34 -8.55
CA GLY A 59 -7.10 9.32 -7.94
C GLY A 59 -7.05 8.56 -6.61
N PRO A 60 -7.93 8.83 -5.62
CA PRO A 60 -7.98 8.06 -4.38
C PRO A 60 -8.13 6.55 -4.59
N VAL A 61 -8.98 6.15 -5.55
CA VAL A 61 -9.22 4.74 -5.88
C VAL A 61 -7.99 4.11 -6.54
N ALA A 62 -7.35 4.83 -7.47
CA ALA A 62 -6.12 4.38 -8.12
C ALA A 62 -4.98 4.23 -7.11
N ILE A 63 -4.82 5.18 -6.19
CA ILE A 63 -3.80 5.12 -5.14
C ILE A 63 -4.06 3.92 -4.22
N LEU A 64 -5.32 3.65 -3.85
CA LEU A 64 -5.68 2.48 -3.05
C LEU A 64 -5.30 1.18 -3.76
N ALA A 65 -5.62 1.05 -5.04
CA ALA A 65 -5.29 -0.13 -5.84
C ALA A 65 -3.76 -0.35 -5.92
N LEU A 66 -3.00 0.72 -6.18
CA LEU A 66 -1.53 0.67 -6.21
C LEU A 66 -0.94 0.29 -4.84
N THR A 67 -1.49 0.84 -3.76
CA THR A 67 -1.06 0.51 -2.39
C THR A 67 -1.40 -0.93 -2.02
N GLY A 68 -2.57 -1.42 -2.48
CA GLY A 68 -2.98 -2.82 -2.32
C GLY A 68 -2.06 -3.78 -3.06
N TRP A 69 -1.68 -3.43 -4.29
CA TRP A 69 -0.71 -4.20 -5.06
C TRP A 69 0.67 -4.23 -4.37
N ALA A 70 1.18 -3.08 -3.92
CA ALA A 70 2.42 -3.03 -3.14
C ALA A 70 2.34 -3.87 -1.85
N CYS A 71 1.19 -3.87 -1.16
CA CYS A 71 1.00 -4.71 0.02
C CYS A 71 1.01 -6.21 -0.30
N TRP A 72 0.48 -6.61 -1.45
CA TRP A 72 0.54 -7.99 -1.91
C TRP A 72 1.99 -8.43 -2.17
N GLU A 73 2.79 -7.59 -2.83
CA GLU A 73 4.21 -7.87 -3.06
C GLU A 73 5.04 -7.91 -1.76
N ALA A 74 4.72 -7.04 -0.79
CA ALA A 74 5.32 -7.11 0.53
C ALA A 74 5.08 -8.47 1.20
N GLY A 75 3.91 -9.08 0.97
CA GLY A 75 3.59 -10.44 1.40
C GLY A 75 4.53 -11.49 0.79
N ARG A 76 4.79 -11.40 -0.52
CA ARG A 76 5.73 -12.30 -1.22
C ARG A 76 7.16 -12.19 -0.69
N VAL A 77 7.62 -10.97 -0.36
CA VAL A 77 8.93 -10.76 0.28
C VAL A 77 8.98 -11.44 1.65
N ARG A 78 7.89 -11.36 2.42
CA ARG A 78 7.81 -12.01 3.72
C ARG A 78 7.86 -13.54 3.60
N GLU A 79 7.10 -14.13 2.68
CA GLU A 79 7.12 -15.57 2.40
C GLU A 79 8.53 -16.03 2.00
N ALA A 80 9.18 -15.33 1.06
CA ALA A 80 10.55 -15.64 0.64
C ALA A 80 11.57 -15.54 1.80
N ARG A 81 11.35 -14.65 2.78
CA ARG A 81 12.16 -14.60 3.99
C ARG A 81 11.91 -15.81 4.89
N GLU A 82 10.65 -16.17 5.11
CA GLU A 82 10.28 -17.33 5.92
C GLU A 82 10.94 -18.61 5.38
N ASP A 83 10.91 -18.83 4.06
CA ASP A 83 11.58 -19.95 3.40
C ASP A 83 13.09 -19.97 3.70
N VAL A 84 13.79 -18.86 3.47
CA VAL A 84 15.26 -18.77 3.71
C VAL A 84 15.61 -18.99 5.19
N PHE A 85 14.73 -18.59 6.12
CA PHE A 85 14.91 -18.80 7.55
C PHE A 85 14.63 -20.25 7.97
N GLU A 86 13.63 -20.91 7.39
CA GLU A 86 13.31 -22.32 7.65
C GLU A 86 14.46 -23.25 7.22
N PHE A 87 15.13 -22.95 6.11
CA PHE A 87 16.34 -23.68 5.66
C PHE A 87 17.61 -23.37 6.49
N GLY A 88 17.50 -22.71 7.64
CA GLY A 88 18.60 -22.53 8.61
C GLY A 88 19.65 -21.48 8.22
N ALA A 89 19.44 -20.71 7.15
CA ALA A 89 20.48 -19.86 6.56
C ALA A 89 20.68 -18.50 7.25
N MET A 90 19.86 -18.11 8.23
CA MET A 90 19.90 -16.77 8.85
C MET A 90 19.74 -16.82 10.38
N ARG A 91 20.53 -17.63 11.10
CA ARG A 91 20.48 -17.67 12.58
C ARG A 91 21.19 -16.49 13.28
N GLY A 92 21.51 -15.41 12.59
CA GLY A 92 22.26 -14.31 13.20
C GLY A 92 22.21 -13.00 12.45
N ARG A 93 21.32 -12.10 12.89
CA ARG A 93 21.58 -10.68 13.19
C ARG A 93 20.27 -9.95 13.44
N GLN A 94 19.79 -10.06 14.67
CA GLN A 94 18.64 -9.34 15.24
C GLN A 94 18.92 -7.83 15.48
N ARG A 95 19.92 -7.24 14.81
CA ARG A 95 20.41 -5.88 15.06
C ARG A 95 20.15 -4.97 13.87
N ARG A 96 18.91 -4.47 13.73
CA ARG A 96 18.65 -3.22 12.96
C ARG A 96 17.29 -2.56 13.25
N HIS A 97 16.72 -2.75 14.44
CA HIS A 97 15.39 -2.26 14.83
C HIS A 97 15.14 -0.75 14.60
N TRP A 98 16.13 0.11 14.79
CA TRP A 98 15.96 1.56 14.64
C TRP A 98 15.86 2.03 13.18
N ARG A 99 16.61 1.39 12.27
CA ARG A 99 16.64 1.80 10.85
C ARG A 99 15.33 1.50 10.12
N HIS A 100 14.51 0.59 10.64
CA HIS A 100 13.21 0.24 10.07
C HIS A 100 12.18 1.38 10.18
N TRP A 101 12.26 2.20 11.24
CA TRP A 101 11.36 3.35 11.40
C TRP A 101 11.64 4.46 10.38
N LEU A 102 12.88 4.59 9.92
CA LEU A 102 13.25 5.59 8.89
C LEU A 102 12.58 5.31 7.54
N VAL A 103 12.15 4.08 7.28
CA VAL A 103 11.51 3.69 6.02
C VAL A 103 9.98 3.76 6.09
N LEU A 104 9.40 3.83 7.29
CA LEU A 104 7.95 3.92 7.49
C LEU A 104 7.30 5.08 6.71
N PRO A 105 7.87 6.31 6.68
CA PRO A 105 7.27 7.41 5.93
C PRO A 105 7.06 7.08 4.45
N LEU A 106 7.97 6.32 3.83
CA LEU A 106 7.87 5.91 2.42
C LEU A 106 6.61 5.06 2.15
N PHE A 107 6.22 4.22 3.11
CA PHE A 107 5.02 3.39 3.01
C PHE A 107 3.73 4.17 3.31
N LEU A 108 3.83 5.32 3.96
CA LEU A 108 2.70 6.19 4.27
C LEU A 108 2.43 7.27 3.20
N VAL A 109 3.37 7.51 2.28
CA VAL A 109 3.18 8.50 1.20
C VAL A 109 1.89 8.27 0.40
N PRO A 110 1.50 7.05 0.02
CA PRO A 110 0.23 6.82 -0.67
C PRO A 110 -0.98 7.31 0.14
N ALA A 111 -1.01 7.06 1.45
CA ALA A 111 -2.07 7.55 2.33
C ALA A 111 -2.10 9.08 2.43
N LEU A 112 -0.92 9.71 2.50
CA LEU A 112 -0.80 11.17 2.47
C LEU A 112 -1.28 11.74 1.13
N GLY A 113 -1.03 11.05 0.01
CA GLY A 113 -1.55 11.41 -1.31
C GLY A 113 -3.08 11.36 -1.37
N VAL A 114 -3.69 10.31 -0.81
CA VAL A 114 -5.17 10.25 -0.69
C VAL A 114 -5.69 11.39 0.16
N LEU A 115 -5.08 11.66 1.32
CA LEU A 115 -5.48 12.79 2.18
C LEU A 115 -5.34 14.13 1.48
N PHE A 116 -4.31 14.30 0.65
CA PHE A 116 -4.11 15.50 -0.15
C PHE A 116 -5.23 15.68 -1.18
N LEU A 117 -5.55 14.65 -1.96
CA LEU A 117 -6.64 14.67 -2.93
C LEU A 117 -8.01 14.84 -2.24
N PHE A 118 -8.20 14.23 -1.08
CA PHE A 118 -9.40 14.39 -0.27
C PHE A 118 -9.55 15.83 0.26
N ARG A 119 -8.45 16.43 0.75
CA ARG A 119 -8.44 17.83 1.17
C ARG A 119 -8.77 18.75 -0.01
N GLN A 120 -8.22 18.48 -1.19
CA GLN A 120 -8.57 19.21 -2.41
C GLN A 120 -10.06 19.07 -2.73
N TYR A 121 -10.59 17.85 -2.71
CA TYR A 121 -12.02 17.61 -2.86
C TYR A 121 -12.84 18.46 -1.90
N VAL A 122 -12.56 18.43 -0.59
CA VAL A 122 -13.35 19.17 0.42
C VAL A 122 -13.27 20.69 0.23
N LEU A 123 -12.13 21.23 -0.20
CA LEU A 123 -11.94 22.68 -0.33
C LEU A 123 -12.41 23.23 -1.68
N GLU A 124 -12.26 22.46 -2.75
CA GLU A 124 -12.40 22.93 -4.14
C GLU A 124 -13.72 22.45 -4.79
N VAL A 125 -14.44 21.50 -4.17
CA VAL A 125 -15.79 21.09 -4.58
C VAL A 125 -16.86 22.03 -4.04
N LYS A 126 -17.74 22.48 -4.93
CA LYS A 126 -18.88 23.35 -4.64
C LYS A 126 -20.13 22.83 -5.38
N THR A 127 -21.30 23.27 -4.96
CA THR A 127 -22.58 22.80 -5.53
C THR A 127 -23.23 23.91 -6.33
N GLN A 128 -23.96 23.56 -7.40
CA GLN A 128 -24.76 24.54 -8.14
C GLN A 128 -25.65 25.38 -7.22
N GLY A 129 -25.60 26.70 -7.38
CA GLY A 129 -26.38 27.68 -6.60
C GLY A 129 -25.55 28.57 -5.65
N ALA A 130 -24.28 28.26 -5.41
CA ALA A 130 -23.36 29.19 -4.76
C ALA A 130 -22.91 30.22 -5.82
N GLN A 131 -23.63 31.34 -5.92
CA GLN A 131 -23.39 32.41 -6.90
C GLN A 131 -21.99 33.03 -6.82
N GLU A 132 -21.27 32.80 -5.72
CA GLU A 132 -19.85 33.08 -5.56
C GLU A 132 -19.16 31.88 -4.89
N CYS A 133 -17.91 31.56 -5.26
CA CYS A 133 -17.13 30.43 -4.69
C CYS A 133 -16.92 30.53 -3.14
N GLY A 134 -17.43 31.59 -2.48
CA GLY A 134 -17.34 31.86 -1.05
C GLY A 134 -18.43 31.24 -0.16
N ASP A 135 -19.66 31.05 -0.64
CA ASP A 135 -20.82 30.84 0.27
C ASP A 135 -21.10 29.38 0.66
N PHE A 136 -20.43 28.41 0.03
CA PHE A 136 -20.64 27.00 0.36
C PHE A 136 -19.68 26.53 1.46
N GLY A 137 -20.25 26.25 2.64
CA GLY A 137 -19.53 25.70 3.78
C GLY A 137 -19.04 24.25 3.51
N PRO A 138 -17.72 23.97 3.54
CA PRO A 138 -17.17 22.67 3.15
C PRO A 138 -17.63 21.52 4.04
N LEU A 139 -18.02 21.82 5.29
CA LEU A 139 -18.54 20.82 6.22
C LEU A 139 -19.87 20.21 5.76
N ARG A 140 -20.68 20.92 4.94
CA ARG A 140 -21.94 20.38 4.41
C ARG A 140 -21.75 19.12 3.58
N LEU A 141 -20.57 18.92 2.99
CA LEU A 141 -20.19 17.70 2.25
C LEU A 141 -20.21 16.43 3.12
N PHE A 142 -20.21 16.54 4.45
CA PHE A 142 -20.20 15.40 5.37
C PHE A 142 -21.59 14.98 5.85
N TYR A 143 -22.53 15.92 5.95
CA TYR A 143 -23.80 15.70 6.65
C TYR A 143 -25.05 16.10 5.85
N ASP A 144 -24.92 16.85 4.76
CA ASP A 144 -26.08 17.32 4.00
C ASP A 144 -26.55 16.26 2.99
N TRP A 145 -27.28 15.27 3.50
CA TRP A 145 -27.88 14.19 2.70
C TRP A 145 -29.00 14.68 1.76
N ALA A 146 -29.48 15.92 1.94
CA ALA A 146 -30.48 16.50 1.04
C ALA A 146 -29.90 16.76 -0.37
N LEU A 147 -28.58 16.93 -0.47
CA LEU A 147 -27.84 17.07 -1.72
C LEU A 147 -28.03 15.85 -2.66
N MET A 148 -28.23 14.65 -2.11
CA MET A 148 -28.48 13.43 -2.91
C MET A 148 -29.90 13.35 -3.48
N ARG A 149 -30.88 14.09 -2.94
CA ARG A 149 -32.30 13.97 -3.32
C ARG A 149 -32.74 14.99 -4.37
N GLY A 150 -31.90 15.98 -4.69
CA GLY A 150 -32.21 17.01 -5.67
C GLY A 150 -32.10 16.49 -7.11
N LYS A 151 -33.23 16.37 -7.82
CA LYS A 151 -33.24 16.24 -9.29
C LYS A 151 -32.58 17.49 -9.89
N GLY A 152 -31.32 17.40 -10.31
CA GLY A 152 -30.57 18.52 -10.88
C GLY A 152 -29.31 18.94 -10.11
N PHE A 153 -28.85 18.15 -9.13
CA PHE A 153 -27.59 18.43 -8.43
C PHE A 153 -26.38 18.23 -9.35
N VAL A 154 -25.81 19.32 -9.87
CA VAL A 154 -24.51 19.29 -10.55
C VAL A 154 -23.46 19.87 -9.61
N VAL A 155 -22.36 19.13 -9.48
CA VAL A 155 -21.22 19.54 -8.68
C VAL A 155 -20.25 20.30 -9.55
N GLU A 156 -19.89 21.50 -9.10
CA GLU A 156 -19.02 22.41 -9.81
C GLU A 156 -17.70 22.54 -9.04
N TYR A 157 -16.58 22.43 -9.75
CA TYR A 157 -15.28 22.66 -9.14
C TYR A 157 -14.81 24.09 -9.40
N CYS A 158 -14.38 24.78 -8.34
CA CYS A 158 -13.68 26.06 -8.45
C CYS A 158 -12.16 25.79 -8.48
N PHE A 159 -11.59 25.51 -9.66
CA PHE A 159 -10.13 25.40 -9.84
C PHE A 159 -9.54 26.60 -10.58
N GLY A 160 -8.55 27.25 -9.95
CA GLY A 160 -7.75 28.33 -10.53
C GLY A 160 -8.42 29.71 -10.54
N ASN A 161 -7.62 30.77 -10.75
CA ASN A 161 -8.03 32.18 -10.85
C ASN A 161 -8.96 32.51 -12.05
N GLY A 162 -9.50 31.51 -12.74
CA GLY A 162 -10.24 31.67 -14.00
C GLY A 162 -11.76 31.61 -13.90
N GLY A 163 -12.33 31.36 -12.72
CA GLY A 163 -13.78 31.51 -12.46
C GLY A 163 -14.73 30.63 -13.29
N LYS A 164 -14.25 29.65 -14.06
CA LYS A 164 -15.10 28.79 -14.87
C LYS A 164 -15.38 27.47 -14.13
N PRO A 165 -16.64 27.20 -13.75
CA PRO A 165 -17.00 25.96 -13.07
C PRO A 165 -16.82 24.77 -14.01
N ALA A 166 -15.94 23.84 -13.66
CA ALA A 166 -15.91 22.54 -14.31
C ALA A 166 -17.03 21.69 -13.70
N ARG A 167 -17.99 21.26 -14.52
CA ARG A 167 -19.11 20.42 -14.08
C ARG A 167 -18.67 18.95 -14.06
N SER A 168 -18.90 18.27 -12.94
CA SER A 168 -18.84 16.81 -12.88
C SER A 168 -20.18 16.27 -12.39
N ILE A 169 -20.64 15.23 -13.09
CA ILE A 169 -21.91 14.55 -12.84
C ILE A 169 -21.70 13.39 -11.84
N TYR A 170 -20.46 13.03 -11.54
CA TYR A 170 -20.11 11.82 -10.79
C TYR A 170 -19.90 12.04 -9.29
N ILE A 171 -20.20 13.23 -8.77
CA ILE A 171 -20.00 13.53 -7.35
C ILE A 171 -21.29 13.41 -6.54
N TYR A 172 -21.30 12.51 -5.55
CA TYR A 172 -22.43 12.25 -4.67
C TYR A 172 -22.05 12.49 -3.20
N PRO A 173 -22.12 13.74 -2.71
CA PRO A 173 -22.02 14.04 -1.28
C PRO A 173 -23.29 13.56 -0.55
N PRO A 174 -23.21 13.05 0.69
CA PRO A 174 -22.00 12.87 1.50
C PRO A 174 -21.32 11.50 1.34
N VAL A 175 -21.91 10.57 0.60
CA VAL A 175 -21.41 9.18 0.46
C VAL A 175 -19.96 9.15 0.00
N GLN A 176 -19.61 9.94 -1.01
CA GLN A 176 -18.26 10.00 -1.56
C GLN A 176 -17.24 10.59 -0.58
N THR A 177 -17.66 11.55 0.25
CA THR A 177 -16.82 12.13 1.30
C THR A 177 -16.42 11.06 2.32
N TRP A 178 -17.38 10.26 2.78
CA TRP A 178 -17.14 9.14 3.68
C TRP A 178 -16.33 8.02 3.03
N LEU A 179 -16.60 7.74 1.75
CA LEU A 179 -15.82 6.78 0.96
C LEU A 179 -14.35 7.20 0.90
N TYR A 180 -14.04 8.47 0.60
CA TYR A 180 -12.66 8.95 0.53
C TYR A 180 -11.96 8.95 1.88
N LEU A 181 -12.67 9.25 2.95
CA LEU A 181 -12.14 9.09 4.30
C LEU A 181 -11.80 7.61 4.59
N ALA A 182 -12.70 6.68 4.23
CA ALA A 182 -12.46 5.25 4.36
C ALA A 182 -11.26 4.79 3.52
N ILE A 183 -11.12 5.28 2.28
CA ILE A 183 -9.98 5.01 1.40
C ILE A 183 -8.68 5.52 2.01
N ALA A 184 -8.67 6.70 2.63
CA ALA A 184 -7.49 7.25 3.29
C ALA A 184 -7.05 6.37 4.47
N ILE A 185 -8.00 5.97 5.32
CA ILE A 185 -7.77 5.07 6.45
C ILE A 185 -7.26 3.71 5.94
N TRP A 186 -7.87 3.15 4.91
CA TRP A 186 -7.48 1.86 4.36
C TRP A 186 -6.10 1.89 3.72
N SER A 187 -5.78 2.96 2.99
CA SER A 187 -4.44 3.19 2.41
C SER A 187 -3.37 3.28 3.51
N ALA A 188 -3.67 3.96 4.62
CA ALA A 188 -2.76 4.03 5.77
C ALA A 188 -2.55 2.66 6.41
N TRP A 189 -3.63 1.89 6.59
CA TRP A 189 -3.56 0.53 7.12
C TRP A 189 -2.74 -0.41 6.22
N LEU A 190 -2.94 -0.35 4.90
CA LEU A 190 -2.16 -1.11 3.92
C LEU A 190 -0.68 -0.70 3.95
N GLY A 191 -0.37 0.60 3.94
CA GLY A 191 1.00 1.10 4.06
C GLY A 191 1.70 0.59 5.33
N TYR A 192 1.01 0.64 6.47
CA TYR A 192 1.51 0.08 7.72
C TYR A 192 1.73 -1.44 7.64
N ARG A 193 0.81 -2.18 7.01
CA ARG A 193 0.91 -3.62 6.81
C ARG A 193 2.09 -3.99 5.91
N SER A 194 2.28 -3.28 4.80
CA SER A 194 3.45 -3.42 3.91
C SER A 194 4.75 -3.20 4.66
N TRP A 195 4.83 -2.13 5.45
CA TRP A 195 5.98 -1.84 6.30
C TRP A 195 6.25 -2.97 7.29
N ARG A 196 5.22 -3.50 7.96
CA ARG A 196 5.37 -4.64 8.87
C ARG A 196 5.88 -5.89 8.16
N HIS A 197 5.35 -6.23 6.98
CA HIS A 197 5.82 -7.39 6.21
C HIS A 197 7.27 -7.20 5.76
N PHE A 198 7.62 -6.01 5.30
CA PHE A 198 8.99 -5.68 4.88
C PHE A 198 9.99 -5.64 6.04
N THR A 199 9.56 -5.34 7.25
CA THR A 199 10.42 -5.27 8.45
C THR A 199 10.35 -6.53 9.30
N PHE A 200 9.51 -7.49 8.90
CA PHE A 200 9.36 -8.77 9.59
C PHE A 200 10.68 -9.55 9.60
N VAL A 201 11.02 -10.05 10.78
CA VAL A 201 12.15 -10.94 11.02
C VAL A 201 11.58 -12.20 11.68
N PRO A 202 11.65 -13.37 11.02
CA PRO A 202 11.25 -14.63 11.63
C PRO A 202 12.05 -14.86 12.92
N THR A 203 11.38 -15.10 14.03
CA THR A 203 12.04 -15.60 15.24
C THR A 203 12.05 -17.13 15.15
N ALA A 204 13.23 -17.73 15.26
CA ALA A 204 13.35 -19.18 15.23
C ALA A 204 12.50 -19.77 16.36
N SER A 205 11.43 -20.48 16.00
CA SER A 205 10.66 -21.26 16.97
C SER A 205 11.54 -22.43 17.40
N SER A 206 11.87 -22.46 18.70
CA SER A 206 12.53 -23.59 19.35
C SER A 206 11.59 -24.80 19.42
N LYS A 207 11.22 -25.36 18.26
CA LYS A 207 10.47 -26.61 18.16
C LYS A 207 11.18 -27.55 17.20
N VAL A 208 12.45 -27.80 17.49
CA VAL A 208 13.07 -29.09 17.16
C VAL A 208 13.51 -29.66 18.50
N ALA A 209 12.53 -30.06 19.31
CA ALA A 209 12.78 -31.13 20.27
C ALA A 209 13.01 -32.36 19.41
N VAL A 210 14.28 -32.64 19.13
CA VAL A 210 14.72 -33.93 18.63
C VAL A 210 14.17 -34.95 19.62
N THR A 211 13.10 -35.64 19.22
CA THR A 211 12.72 -36.89 19.85
C THR A 211 13.93 -37.79 19.72
N ALA A 212 14.69 -37.90 20.81
CA ALA A 212 15.82 -38.78 20.92
C ALA A 212 15.32 -40.20 20.61
N THR A 213 15.71 -40.73 19.46
CA THR A 213 15.70 -42.15 19.21
C THR A 213 16.77 -42.76 20.11
N ASP A 214 16.36 -43.25 21.28
CA ASP A 214 17.15 -44.17 22.10
C ASP A 214 17.46 -45.43 21.27
N PRO A 215 18.73 -45.80 21.03
CA PRO A 215 19.07 -47.14 20.60
C PRO A 215 19.22 -48.02 21.86
N SER A 216 18.10 -48.35 22.51
CA SER A 216 18.06 -49.40 23.53
C SER A 216 17.51 -50.67 22.91
N ALA A 217 18.40 -51.50 22.36
CA ALA A 217 18.22 -52.95 22.22
C ALA A 217 19.53 -53.57 21.75
N ALA A 218 20.43 -53.85 22.69
CA ALA A 218 21.40 -54.93 22.52
C ALA A 218 20.67 -56.28 22.69
N PRO A 219 21.01 -57.30 21.90
CA PRO A 219 21.00 -58.67 22.39
C PRO A 219 22.45 -59.17 22.52
N SER A 220 22.78 -59.51 23.75
CA SER A 220 23.90 -60.34 24.17
C SER A 220 23.96 -61.66 23.41
N THR A 221 25.12 -61.98 22.83
CA THR A 221 25.54 -63.36 22.57
C THR A 221 27.01 -63.53 22.96
N SER A 222 27.22 -63.85 24.24
CA SER A 222 28.41 -64.53 24.76
C SER A 222 28.19 -66.04 24.60
N GLY A 223 29.03 -66.70 23.82
CA GLY A 223 28.99 -68.15 23.60
C GLY A 223 30.32 -68.64 23.06
N THR A 224 31.31 -68.68 23.94
CA THR A 224 32.62 -69.31 23.75
C THR A 224 32.48 -70.81 24.05
N SER A 225 32.86 -71.68 23.13
CA SER A 225 33.38 -73.02 23.47
C SER A 225 34.10 -73.62 22.27
N ASP A 226 35.36 -73.96 22.53
CA ASP A 226 36.32 -74.67 21.70
C ASP A 226 35.81 -76.02 21.19
N ASP A 227 36.27 -76.45 20.01
CA ASP A 227 36.80 -77.81 19.86
C ASP A 227 37.63 -78.03 18.58
N SER A 228 38.54 -78.98 18.71
CA SER A 228 39.87 -79.15 18.08
C SER A 228 39.92 -79.65 16.62
N PRO A 229 41.08 -79.55 15.95
CA PRO A 229 41.32 -80.20 14.66
C PRO A 229 41.86 -81.64 14.83
N SER A 230 41.42 -82.56 13.97
CA SER A 230 42.07 -83.83 13.63
C SER A 230 41.68 -84.22 12.21
#